data_AF-A0A6L7WPF3-F1
#
_entry.id   AF-A0A6L7WPF3-F1
#
_cell.length_a   1.000
_cell.length_b   1.000
_cell.length_c   1.000
_cell.angle_alpha   90.00
_cell.angle_beta   90.00
_cell.angle_gamma   90.00
#
_symmetry.space_group_name_H-M   'P 1'
#
loop_
_entity.id
_entity.type
_entity.pdbx_description
1 polymer ?
#
loop_
_entity_poly.entity_id
_entity_poly.type
_entity_poly.pdbx_seq_one_letter_code
_entity_poly.pdbx_strand_id
1 'polypeptide(L)'
;MHLADLARRGRLGALWRELGRWQRALGIPLGNVASRYCLRPLGSRALVSHGRLPEIPDWVAGPFARRWNLEERARNGSMPPARRGVADQWHVERVGRISGFLLRGCLEKACDIRYPFLHRPLVELALATPWSLKAVPGETKALLRRAMEGVLPEEVRRRTQNASTGHAAYTGLRQEWPVLERIVASSMLAELGAVDRERLRNALHLARQGHAFDLGGLVSTLTLDAWLQHAARKGDSAWLS
;
A
#
# COMPACT_ATOMS: atom_id res chain seq x y z
N MET A 1 -12.10 2.64 12.87
CA MET A 1 -11.92 1.19 13.14
C MET A 1 -12.32 0.83 14.57
N HIS A 2 -11.64 1.32 15.62
CA HIS A 2 -12.10 1.10 17.00
C HIS A 2 -13.51 1.67 17.29
N LEU A 3 -13.83 2.83 16.70
CA LEU A 3 -15.17 3.44 16.80
C LEU A 3 -16.28 2.55 16.22
N ALA A 4 -16.00 1.82 15.14
CA ALA A 4 -16.95 0.87 14.54
C ALA A 4 -17.24 -0.30 15.48
N ASP A 5 -16.24 -0.80 16.22
CA ASP A 5 -16.47 -1.85 17.22
C ASP A 5 -17.25 -1.33 18.44
N LEU A 6 -17.05 -0.08 18.87
CA LEU A 6 -17.88 0.54 19.91
C LEU A 6 -19.35 0.68 19.48
N ALA A 7 -19.57 1.12 18.23
CA ALA A 7 -20.90 1.20 17.64
C ALA A 7 -21.57 -0.18 17.54
N ARG A 8 -20.86 -1.19 17.04
CA ARG A 8 -21.37 -2.56 16.92
C ARG A 8 -21.71 -3.22 18.25
N ARG A 9 -20.96 -2.91 19.31
CA ARG A 9 -21.19 -3.41 20.68
C ARG A 9 -22.25 -2.62 21.45
N GLY A 10 -22.90 -1.63 20.83
CA GLY A 10 -23.93 -0.81 21.47
C GLY A 10 -23.40 0.12 22.57
N ARG A 11 -22.10 0.40 22.62
CA ARG A 11 -21.49 1.24 23.67
C ARG A 11 -21.60 2.74 23.32
N LEU A 12 -22.83 3.25 23.25
CA LEU A 12 -23.13 4.59 22.72
C LEU A 12 -22.45 5.72 23.50
N GLY A 13 -22.42 5.67 24.84
CA GLY A 13 -21.76 6.71 25.65
C GLY A 13 -20.23 6.74 25.50
N ALA A 14 -19.58 5.59 25.27
CA ALA A 14 -18.16 5.54 24.96
C ALA A 14 -17.89 6.01 23.52
N LEU A 15 -18.75 5.62 22.58
CA LEU A 15 -18.68 6.05 21.18
C LEU A 15 -18.78 7.58 21.06
N TRP A 16 -19.72 8.21 21.76
CA TRP A 16 -19.93 9.66 21.68
C TRP A 16 -18.72 10.45 22.18
N ARG A 17 -18.14 10.04 23.32
CA ARG A 17 -16.91 10.64 23.86
C ARG A 17 -15.74 10.50 22.89
N GLU A 18 -15.55 9.32 22.33
CA GLU A 18 -14.46 9.08 21.38
C GLU A 18 -14.67 9.84 20.05
N LEU A 19 -15.90 9.91 19.52
CA LEU A 19 -16.20 10.72 18.34
C LEU A 19 -15.80 12.19 18.52
N GLY A 20 -16.10 12.80 19.66
CA GLY A 20 -15.71 14.18 19.96
C GLY A 20 -14.19 14.37 20.10
N ARG A 21 -13.44 13.35 20.55
CA ARG A 21 -11.97 13.39 20.58
C ARG A 21 -11.39 13.32 19.17
N TRP A 22 -11.89 12.41 18.34
CA TRP A 22 -11.44 12.23 16.96
C TRP A 22 -11.83 13.39 16.06
N GLN A 23 -13.00 13.99 16.25
CA GLN A 23 -13.42 15.21 15.55
C GLN A 23 -12.43 16.36 15.80
N ARG A 24 -12.10 16.64 17.07
CA ARG A 24 -11.15 17.70 17.43
C ARG A 24 -9.75 17.45 16.87
N ALA A 25 -9.26 16.22 16.94
CA ALA A 25 -7.92 15.89 16.45
C ALA A 25 -7.80 15.89 14.92
N LEU A 26 -8.86 15.49 14.21
CA LEU A 26 -8.86 15.46 12.74
C LEU A 26 -9.28 16.79 12.11
N GLY A 27 -9.91 17.69 12.87
CA GLY A 27 -10.40 18.96 12.36
C GLY A 27 -11.51 18.83 11.32
N ILE A 28 -12.27 17.73 11.34
CA ILE A 28 -13.37 17.47 10.37
C ILE A 28 -14.73 17.34 11.08
N PRO A 29 -15.85 17.60 10.38
CA PRO A 29 -17.19 17.50 10.96
C PRO A 29 -17.48 16.12 11.56
N LEU A 30 -18.22 16.10 12.68
CA LEU A 30 -18.52 14.87 13.42
C LEU A 30 -19.27 13.82 12.56
N GLY A 31 -20.16 14.28 11.68
CA GLY A 31 -20.83 13.41 10.70
C GLY A 31 -19.86 12.69 9.76
N ASN A 32 -18.77 13.36 9.34
CA ASN A 32 -17.74 12.76 8.50
C ASN A 32 -16.91 11.74 9.28
N VAL A 33 -16.60 12.02 10.54
CA VAL A 33 -15.93 11.04 11.43
C VAL A 33 -16.80 9.81 11.62
N ALA A 34 -18.08 9.99 11.95
CA ALA A 34 -19.03 8.90 12.17
C ALA A 34 -19.26 8.08 10.89
N SER A 35 -19.49 8.74 9.75
CA SER A 35 -19.67 8.06 8.46
C SER A 35 -18.44 7.26 8.06
N ARG A 36 -17.25 7.88 8.08
CA ARG A 36 -16.01 7.27 7.57
C ARG A 36 -15.44 6.18 8.49
N TYR A 37 -15.58 6.33 9.81
CA TYR A 37 -14.89 5.47 10.77
C TYR A 37 -15.80 4.58 11.62
N CYS A 38 -17.13 4.77 11.53
CA CYS A 38 -18.15 3.94 12.18
C CYS A 38 -19.08 3.26 11.15
N LEU A 39 -19.83 4.03 10.36
CA LEU A 39 -20.91 3.50 9.51
C LEU A 39 -20.38 2.73 8.30
N ARG A 40 -19.46 3.31 7.52
CA ARG A 40 -18.91 2.70 6.31
C ARG A 40 -18.16 1.38 6.59
N PRO A 41 -17.37 1.27 7.68
CA PRO A 41 -16.81 -0.02 8.12
C PRO A 41 -17.85 -1.09 8.51
N LEU A 42 -19.03 -0.69 8.98
CA LEU A 42 -20.09 -1.65 9.35
C LEU A 42 -20.92 -2.08 8.15
N GLY A 43 -21.18 -1.17 7.21
CA GLY A 43 -22.05 -1.41 6.04
C GLY A 43 -21.40 -2.18 4.89
N SER A 44 -20.07 -2.27 4.83
CA SER A 44 -19.39 -3.08 3.82
C SER A 44 -18.10 -3.68 4.35
N ARG A 45 -18.08 -5.01 4.45
CA ARG A 45 -16.85 -5.76 4.72
C ARG A 45 -15.78 -5.49 3.67
N ALA A 46 -16.17 -5.27 2.42
CA ALA A 46 -15.28 -4.90 1.32
C ALA A 46 -14.69 -3.48 1.44
N LEU A 47 -15.20 -2.63 2.35
CA LEU A 47 -14.64 -1.29 2.66
C LEU A 47 -13.77 -1.27 3.92
N VAL A 48 -13.89 -2.30 4.77
CA VAL A 48 -12.95 -2.61 5.86
C VAL A 48 -11.77 -3.37 5.32
N SER A 49 -12.07 -4.35 4.47
CA SER A 49 -11.11 -5.03 3.64
C SER A 49 -10.57 -4.02 2.65
N HIS A 50 -9.26 -3.87 2.59
CA HIS A 50 -8.60 -3.16 1.50
C HIS A 50 -8.92 -1.66 1.46
N GLY A 51 -8.04 -0.83 2.01
CA GLY A 51 -7.83 0.47 1.34
C GLY A 51 -7.53 0.16 -0.13
N ARG A 52 -8.23 0.83 -1.08
CA ARG A 52 -8.41 0.49 -2.52
C ARG A 52 -7.91 -0.90 -2.89
N LEU A 53 -8.82 -1.82 -3.24
CA LEU A 53 -8.45 -3.05 -3.96
C LEU A 53 -7.40 -2.69 -5.03
N PRO A 54 -6.36 -3.50 -5.25
CA PRO A 54 -5.41 -3.21 -6.31
C PRO A 54 -6.21 -3.08 -7.61
N GLU A 55 -6.30 -1.85 -8.11
CA GLU A 55 -6.95 -1.58 -9.37
C GLU A 55 -5.93 -1.95 -10.44
N ILE A 56 -6.37 -2.73 -11.43
CA ILE A 56 -5.53 -3.00 -12.58
C ILE A 56 -5.23 -1.64 -13.22
N PRO A 57 -3.94 -1.30 -13.42
CA PRO A 57 -3.60 -0.03 -14.04
C PRO A 57 -4.28 0.11 -15.41
N ASP A 58 -4.71 1.32 -15.73
CA ASP A 58 -5.48 1.60 -16.94
C ASP A 58 -4.70 1.34 -18.24
N TRP A 59 -3.37 1.30 -18.18
CA TRP A 59 -2.50 0.91 -19.28
C TRP A 59 -2.42 -0.61 -19.51
N VAL A 60 -2.93 -1.45 -18.62
CA VAL A 60 -3.01 -2.90 -18.87
C VAL A 60 -4.16 -3.17 -19.81
N ALA A 61 -3.90 -3.91 -20.89
CA ALA A 61 -4.91 -4.19 -21.89
C ALA A 61 -6.05 -5.05 -21.29
N GLY A 62 -7.29 -4.56 -21.42
CA GLY A 62 -8.48 -5.24 -20.88
C GLY A 62 -8.62 -6.72 -21.30
N PRO A 63 -8.41 -7.08 -22.59
CA PRO A 63 -8.43 -8.48 -23.01
C PRO A 63 -7.39 -9.35 -22.30
N PHE A 64 -6.17 -8.84 -22.10
CA PHE A 64 -5.11 -9.54 -21.38
C PHE A 64 -5.46 -9.72 -19.90
N ALA A 65 -5.95 -8.65 -19.25
CA ALA A 65 -6.37 -8.67 -17.87
C ALA A 65 -7.44 -9.74 -17.60
N ARG A 66 -8.43 -9.86 -18.50
CA ARG A 66 -9.47 -10.89 -18.43
C ARG A 66 -8.92 -12.29 -18.70
N ARG A 67 -8.12 -12.47 -19.75
CA ARG A 67 -7.54 -13.78 -20.13
C ARG A 67 -6.74 -14.40 -18.97
N TRP A 68 -6.02 -13.57 -18.21
CA TRP A 68 -5.16 -14.01 -17.12
C TRP A 68 -5.76 -13.83 -15.72
N ASN A 69 -7.07 -13.53 -15.62
CA ASN A 69 -7.78 -13.30 -14.37
C ASN A 69 -7.03 -12.36 -13.41
N LEU A 70 -6.46 -11.27 -13.94
CA LEU A 70 -5.59 -10.39 -13.15
C LEU A 70 -6.31 -9.76 -11.96
N GLU A 71 -7.61 -9.45 -12.09
CA GLU A 71 -8.39 -8.90 -10.98
C GLU A 71 -8.52 -9.90 -9.84
N GLU A 72 -8.82 -11.15 -10.16
CA GLU A 72 -8.91 -12.22 -9.17
C GLU A 72 -7.55 -12.49 -8.55
N ARG A 73 -6.48 -12.54 -9.35
CA ARG A 73 -5.11 -12.72 -8.86
C ARG A 73 -4.64 -11.58 -7.98
N ALA A 74 -5.04 -10.35 -8.28
CA ALA A 74 -4.76 -9.20 -7.44
C ALA A 74 -5.54 -9.26 -6.10
N ARG A 75 -6.70 -9.93 -6.08
CA ARG A 75 -7.48 -10.21 -4.86
C ARG A 75 -6.96 -11.44 -4.10
N ASN A 76 -6.45 -12.45 -4.82
CA ASN A 76 -5.87 -13.67 -4.26
C ASN A 76 -4.54 -13.35 -3.56
N GLY A 77 -4.43 -13.76 -2.29
CA GLY A 77 -3.34 -13.38 -1.39
C GLY A 77 -3.66 -12.20 -0.46
N SER A 78 -4.78 -11.50 -0.66
CA SER A 78 -5.15 -10.31 0.13
C SER A 78 -6.38 -10.49 1.03
N MET A 79 -7.01 -11.67 1.04
CA MET A 79 -8.26 -11.92 1.78
C MET A 79 -8.02 -12.77 3.04
N PRO A 80 -7.65 -12.17 4.20
CA PRO A 80 -7.54 -12.93 5.43
C PRO A 80 -8.93 -13.43 5.90
N PRO A 81 -8.97 -14.55 6.64
CA PRO A 81 -10.22 -15.10 7.16
C PRO A 81 -10.97 -14.06 8.00
N ALA A 82 -12.29 -14.02 7.82
CA ALA A 82 -13.13 -13.03 8.46
C ALA A 82 -13.05 -13.11 9.99
N ARG A 83 -12.72 -11.99 10.63
CA ARG A 83 -12.73 -11.84 12.10
C ARG A 83 -14.03 -11.21 12.58
N ARG A 84 -14.38 -11.51 13.83
CA ARG A 84 -15.56 -10.92 14.48
C ARG A 84 -15.39 -9.42 14.69
N GLY A 85 -14.19 -8.91 15.00
CA GLY A 85 -13.90 -7.49 15.24
C GLY A 85 -13.54 -6.72 13.97
N VAL A 86 -14.13 -5.53 13.76
CA VAL A 86 -13.79 -4.66 12.61
C VAL A 86 -12.36 -4.14 12.75
N ALA A 87 -11.94 -3.82 13.97
CA ALA A 87 -10.59 -3.36 14.23
C ALA A 87 -9.56 -4.51 14.20
N ASP A 88 -9.94 -5.72 14.63
CA ASP A 88 -9.09 -6.91 14.55
C ASP A 88 -8.87 -7.36 13.11
N GLN A 89 -9.94 -7.35 12.30
CA GLN A 89 -9.87 -7.60 10.85
C GLN A 89 -8.86 -6.67 10.18
N TRP A 90 -8.95 -5.37 10.46
CA TRP A 90 -8.03 -4.38 9.92
C TRP A 90 -6.57 -4.66 10.31
N HIS A 91 -6.32 -5.09 11.54
CA HIS A 91 -4.98 -5.42 12.02
C HIS A 91 -4.37 -6.62 11.26
N VAL A 92 -5.13 -7.70 11.12
CA VAL A 92 -4.68 -8.91 10.40
C VAL A 92 -4.41 -8.59 8.94
N GLU A 93 -5.28 -7.81 8.28
CA GLU A 93 -5.07 -7.39 6.90
C GLU A 93 -3.79 -6.56 6.71
N ARG A 94 -3.49 -5.66 7.65
CA ARG A 94 -2.28 -4.84 7.57
C ARG A 94 -1.02 -5.67 7.74
N VAL A 95 -1.04 -6.66 8.62
CA VAL A 95 0.06 -7.63 8.77
C VAL A 95 0.19 -8.49 7.51
N GLY A 96 -0.91 -8.96 6.92
CA GLY A 96 -0.89 -9.74 5.68
C GLY A 96 -0.19 -9.01 4.53
N ARG A 97 -0.38 -7.68 4.42
CA ARG A 97 0.31 -6.85 3.40
C ARG A 97 1.82 -6.82 3.53
N ILE A 98 2.37 -7.11 4.71
CA ILE A 98 3.82 -7.07 4.93
C ILE A 98 4.52 -8.05 4.00
N SER A 99 3.92 -9.21 3.71
CA SER A 99 4.45 -10.21 2.77
C SER A 99 4.81 -9.61 1.40
N GLY A 100 3.95 -8.75 0.85
CA GLY A 100 4.21 -8.07 -0.42
C GLY A 100 5.35 -7.06 -0.37
N PHE A 101 5.72 -6.59 0.83
CA PHE A 101 6.90 -5.75 1.06
C PHE A 101 8.14 -6.54 1.47
N LEU A 102 8.06 -7.87 1.65
CA LEU A 102 9.22 -8.69 1.99
C LEU A 102 10.03 -9.08 0.75
N LEU A 103 9.42 -9.09 -0.43
CA LEU A 103 10.15 -9.33 -1.68
C LEU A 103 11.07 -8.13 -1.98
N ARG A 104 12.40 -8.34 -1.96
CA ARG A 104 13.38 -7.26 -2.22
C ARG A 104 14.26 -7.51 -3.45
N GLY A 105 14.00 -8.58 -4.19
CA GLY A 105 14.62 -8.83 -5.48
C GLY A 105 16.14 -8.95 -5.36
N CYS A 106 16.88 -8.09 -6.04
CA CYS A 106 18.35 -8.15 -6.05
C CYS A 106 19.01 -7.82 -4.70
N LEU A 107 18.35 -7.08 -3.81
CA LEU A 107 18.92 -6.70 -2.51
C LEU A 107 19.11 -7.90 -1.58
N GLU A 108 18.28 -8.94 -1.71
CA GLU A 108 18.42 -10.19 -0.94
C GLU A 108 19.74 -10.90 -1.23
N LYS A 109 20.31 -10.69 -2.42
CA LYS A 109 21.59 -11.25 -2.83
C LYS A 109 22.78 -10.39 -2.40
N ALA A 110 22.55 -9.12 -2.06
CA ALA A 110 23.59 -8.15 -1.76
C ALA A 110 23.89 -8.04 -0.26
N CYS A 111 22.90 -8.25 0.62
CA CYS A 111 23.10 -8.20 2.07
C CYS A 111 22.03 -8.98 2.86
N ASP A 112 22.38 -9.38 4.09
CA ASP A 112 21.41 -9.92 5.06
C ASP A 112 20.50 -8.79 5.55
N ILE A 113 19.21 -8.89 5.25
CA ILE A 113 18.19 -7.89 5.64
C ILE A 113 17.34 -8.48 6.77
N ARG A 114 17.32 -7.79 7.91
CA ARG A 114 16.51 -8.17 9.07
C ARG A 114 15.38 -7.20 9.31
N TYR A 115 14.28 -7.73 9.84
CA TYR A 115 13.08 -6.96 10.17
C TYR A 115 12.74 -7.11 11.66
N PRO A 116 13.42 -6.38 12.58
CA PRO A 116 13.19 -6.49 14.01
C PRO A 116 11.72 -6.27 14.43
N PHE A 117 10.99 -5.39 13.71
CA PHE A 117 9.58 -5.14 13.96
C PHE A 117 8.65 -6.30 13.57
N LEU A 118 9.14 -7.30 12.83
CA LEU A 118 8.42 -8.52 12.47
C LEU A 118 8.78 -9.69 13.38
N HIS A 119 9.55 -9.46 14.45
CA HIS A 119 9.76 -10.45 15.48
C HIS A 119 8.40 -10.91 16.03
N ARG A 120 8.11 -12.22 15.93
CA ARG A 120 6.78 -12.78 16.18
C ARG A 120 6.18 -12.36 17.53
N PRO A 121 6.90 -12.45 18.68
CA PRO A 121 6.40 -11.95 19.96
C PRO A 121 6.00 -10.48 19.96
N LEU A 122 6.72 -9.63 19.22
CA LEU A 122 6.40 -8.20 19.10
C LEU A 122 5.13 -7.97 18.28
N VAL A 123 4.94 -8.75 17.21
CA VAL A 123 3.71 -8.73 16.40
C VAL A 123 2.52 -9.20 17.22
N GLU A 124 2.66 -10.31 17.95
CA GLU A 124 1.63 -10.84 18.85
C GLU A 124 1.24 -9.83 19.94
N LEU A 125 2.23 -9.17 20.56
CA LEU A 125 2.00 -8.08 21.51
C LEU A 125 1.22 -6.93 20.88
N ALA A 126 1.61 -6.47 19.68
CA ALA A 126 0.93 -5.39 18.98
C ALA A 126 -0.52 -5.76 18.61
N LEU A 127 -0.76 -7.01 18.23
CA LEU A 127 -2.10 -7.55 17.95
C LEU A 127 -2.95 -7.57 19.23
N ALA A 128 -2.41 -8.07 20.35
CA ALA A 128 -3.11 -8.16 21.63
C ALA A 128 -3.34 -6.81 22.33
N THR A 129 -2.52 -5.80 22.02
CA THR A 129 -2.61 -4.49 22.67
C THR A 129 -3.97 -3.82 22.39
N PRO A 130 -4.64 -3.23 23.41
CA PRO A 130 -5.88 -2.49 23.19
C PRO A 130 -5.76 -1.33 22.20
N TRP A 131 -6.82 -1.11 21.41
CA TRP A 131 -6.85 -0.03 20.42
C TRP A 131 -6.71 1.38 21.00
N SER A 132 -7.18 1.59 22.23
CA SER A 132 -7.03 2.87 22.94
C SER A 132 -5.57 3.28 23.17
N LEU A 133 -4.64 2.32 23.21
CA LEU A 133 -3.21 2.57 23.34
C LEU A 133 -2.51 2.76 21.98
N LYS A 134 -3.08 2.18 20.91
CA LYS A 134 -2.52 2.22 19.55
C LYS A 134 -2.99 3.43 18.75
N ALA A 135 -4.28 3.75 18.83
CA ALA A 135 -4.92 4.81 18.07
C ALA A 135 -5.25 5.98 19.01
N VAL A 136 -4.26 6.85 19.20
CA VAL A 136 -4.40 8.07 19.99
C VAL A 136 -4.65 9.23 19.02
N PRO A 137 -5.71 10.03 19.22
CA PRO A 137 -6.02 11.16 18.35
C PRO A 137 -4.84 12.13 18.23
N GLY A 138 -4.43 12.46 17.00
CA GLY A 138 -3.32 13.39 16.74
C GLY A 138 -1.92 12.79 16.87
N GLU A 139 -1.77 11.56 17.36
CA GLU A 139 -0.47 10.92 17.57
C GLU A 139 -0.27 9.72 16.63
N THR A 140 0.77 9.77 15.81
CA THR A 140 1.21 8.60 15.02
C THR A 140 2.11 7.72 15.85
N LYS A 141 1.93 6.39 15.79
CA LYS A 141 2.78 5.40 16.49
C LYS A 141 2.90 5.68 18.00
N ALA A 142 1.81 6.11 18.65
CA ALA A 142 1.80 6.57 20.04
C ALA A 142 2.47 5.60 21.01
N LEU A 143 2.09 4.31 20.96
CA LEU A 143 2.69 3.26 21.78
C LEU A 143 4.21 3.16 21.61
N LEU A 144 4.70 3.16 20.37
CA LEU A 144 6.14 3.09 20.08
C LEU A 144 6.88 4.35 20.58
N ARG A 145 6.29 5.54 20.38
CA ARG A 145 6.91 6.80 20.84
C ARG A 145 7.02 6.87 22.36
N ARG A 146 6.03 6.34 23.08
CA ARG A 146 6.08 6.24 24.55
C ARG A 146 7.13 5.22 25.00
N ALA A 147 7.17 4.05 24.36
CA ALA A 147 8.15 3.01 24.68
C ALA A 147 9.61 3.45 24.43
N MET A 148 9.85 4.42 23.53
CA MET A 148 11.17 4.95 23.20
C MET A 148 11.56 6.21 23.98
N GLU A 149 10.78 6.61 24.98
CA GLU A 149 11.13 7.71 25.88
C GLU A 149 12.41 7.38 26.66
N GLY A 150 13.34 8.33 26.74
CA GLY A 150 14.67 8.10 27.33
C GLY A 150 15.63 7.25 26.49
N VAL A 151 15.15 6.59 25.42
CA VAL A 151 15.98 5.80 24.48
C VAL A 151 16.37 6.63 23.26
N LEU A 152 15.42 7.40 22.71
CA LEU A 152 15.66 8.27 21.56
C LEU A 152 15.71 9.74 21.98
N PRO A 153 16.54 10.59 21.33
CA PRO A 153 16.47 12.03 21.48
C PRO A 153 15.06 12.55 21.19
N GLU A 154 14.61 13.53 21.97
CA GLU A 154 13.21 13.97 21.96
C GLU A 154 12.77 14.50 20.58
N GLU A 155 13.67 15.20 19.89
CA GLU A 155 13.44 15.72 18.54
C GLU A 155 13.15 14.60 17.53
N VAL A 156 13.91 13.49 17.60
CA VAL A 156 13.70 12.31 16.75
C VAL A 156 12.41 11.59 17.17
N ARG A 157 12.20 11.43 18.47
CA ARG A 157 11.04 10.74 19.04
C ARG A 157 9.72 11.44 18.75
N ARG A 158 9.70 12.77 18.64
CA ARG A 158 8.49 13.57 18.32
C ARG A 158 8.34 13.95 16.86
N ARG A 159 9.35 13.68 16.01
CA ARG A 159 9.28 14.00 14.58
C ARG A 159 8.02 13.44 13.92
N THR A 160 7.20 14.30 13.35
CA THR A 160 5.95 13.93 12.65
C THR A 160 6.13 13.84 11.15
N GLN A 161 7.10 14.59 10.60
CA GLN A 161 7.40 14.60 9.17
C GLN A 161 8.36 13.46 8.82
N ASN A 162 8.01 12.69 7.79
CA ASN A 162 8.91 11.77 7.12
C ASN A 162 9.09 12.26 5.68
N ALA A 163 10.32 12.24 5.17
CA ALA A 163 10.58 12.52 3.77
C ALA A 163 9.78 11.55 2.90
N SER A 164 9.02 12.07 1.95
CA SER A 164 8.28 11.25 0.99
C SER A 164 9.27 10.57 0.05
N THR A 165 9.27 9.23 0.04
CA THR A 165 10.07 8.43 -0.90
C THR A 165 9.69 8.71 -2.36
N GLY A 166 8.50 9.26 -2.61
CA GLY A 166 8.03 9.62 -3.95
C GLY A 166 8.93 10.66 -4.64
N HIS A 167 9.51 11.60 -3.89
CA HIS A 167 10.36 12.64 -4.49
C HIS A 167 11.58 12.04 -5.20
N ALA A 168 12.28 11.11 -4.53
CA ALA A 168 13.44 10.44 -5.11
C ALA A 168 13.06 9.64 -6.36
N ALA A 169 11.93 8.91 -6.33
CA ALA A 169 11.44 8.14 -7.46
C ALA A 169 11.11 9.03 -8.67
N TYR A 170 10.38 10.14 -8.47
CA TYR A 170 10.07 11.07 -9.55
C TYR A 170 11.31 11.80 -10.09
N THR A 171 12.29 12.09 -9.23
CA THR A 171 13.56 12.66 -9.67
C THR A 171 14.34 11.67 -10.54
N GLY A 172 14.42 10.40 -10.15
CA GLY A 172 15.03 9.35 -10.97
C GLY A 172 14.33 9.18 -12.33
N LEU A 173 12.98 9.19 -12.36
CA LEU A 173 12.21 9.15 -13.60
C LEU A 173 12.55 10.31 -14.56
N ARG A 174 12.76 11.52 -14.04
CA ARG A 174 13.13 12.69 -14.86
C ARG A 174 14.55 12.58 -15.39
N GLN A 175 15.48 12.09 -14.57
CA GLN A 175 16.89 11.91 -14.95
C GLN A 175 17.03 10.86 -16.06
N GLU A 176 16.32 9.74 -15.93
CA GLU A 176 16.37 8.61 -16.86
C GLU A 176 15.39 8.73 -18.04
N TRP A 177 14.84 9.92 -18.29
CA TRP A 177 13.77 10.12 -19.27
C TRP A 177 14.06 9.52 -20.66
N PRO A 178 15.24 9.76 -21.29
CA PRO A 178 15.52 9.20 -22.61
C PRO A 178 15.50 7.66 -22.64
N VAL A 179 15.91 7.02 -21.53
CA VAL A 179 15.91 5.57 -21.41
C VAL A 179 14.48 5.04 -21.30
N LEU A 180 13.66 5.67 -20.45
CA LEU A 180 12.27 5.26 -20.22
C LEU A 180 11.38 5.47 -21.44
N GLU A 181 11.55 6.60 -22.15
CA GLU A 181 10.82 6.87 -23.39
C GLU A 181 11.13 5.83 -24.47
N ARG A 182 12.40 5.42 -24.59
CA ARG A 182 12.82 4.34 -25.48
C ARG A 182 12.21 2.99 -25.10
N ILE A 183 12.19 2.65 -23.80
CA ILE A 183 11.59 1.40 -23.32
C ILE A 183 10.12 1.32 -23.74
N VAL A 184 9.34 2.39 -23.52
CA VAL A 184 7.92 2.43 -23.88
C VAL A 184 7.73 2.40 -25.41
N ALA A 185 8.56 3.11 -26.16
CA ALA A 185 8.48 3.14 -27.62
C ALA A 185 8.68 1.74 -28.24
N SER A 186 9.60 0.94 -27.71
CA SER A 186 9.85 -0.45 -28.14
C SER A 186 9.25 -1.48 -27.17
N SER A 187 8.13 -1.16 -26.52
CA SER A 187 7.52 -2.01 -25.50
C SER A 187 7.16 -3.39 -26.05
N MET A 188 7.79 -4.44 -25.53
CA MET A 188 7.47 -5.84 -25.86
C MET A 188 6.17 -6.27 -25.22
N LEU A 189 5.84 -5.74 -24.04
CA LEU A 189 4.53 -5.96 -23.42
C LEU A 189 3.39 -5.45 -24.31
N ALA A 190 3.61 -4.35 -25.04
CA ALA A 190 2.63 -3.86 -26.00
C ALA A 190 2.50 -4.79 -27.21
N GLU A 191 3.62 -5.30 -27.74
CA GLU A 191 3.61 -6.27 -28.85
C GLU A 191 2.91 -7.59 -28.45
N LEU A 192 3.04 -8.02 -27.19
CA LEU A 192 2.34 -9.19 -26.64
C LEU A 192 0.86 -8.92 -26.34
N GLY A 193 0.37 -7.71 -26.56
CA GLY A 193 -1.00 -7.29 -26.25
C GLY A 193 -1.30 -7.25 -24.75
N ALA A 194 -0.28 -7.21 -23.89
CA ALA A 194 -0.43 -7.17 -22.44
C ALA A 194 -0.73 -5.76 -21.92
N VAL A 195 -0.19 -4.73 -22.58
CA VAL A 195 -0.41 -3.32 -22.25
C VAL A 195 -0.79 -2.53 -23.49
N ASP A 196 -1.53 -1.44 -23.29
CA ASP A 196 -1.77 -0.43 -24.30
C ASP A 196 -0.61 0.58 -24.28
N ARG A 197 0.10 0.69 -25.42
CA ARG A 197 1.30 1.52 -25.55
C ARG A 197 1.03 2.99 -25.28
N GLU A 198 -0.06 3.53 -25.82
CA GLU A 198 -0.37 4.95 -25.69
C GLU A 198 -0.80 5.29 -24.26
N ARG A 199 -1.58 4.42 -23.63
CA ARG A 199 -1.94 4.57 -22.20
C ARG A 199 -0.72 4.47 -21.30
N LEU A 200 0.18 3.53 -21.55
CA LEU A 200 1.44 3.41 -20.80
C LEU A 200 2.31 4.66 -20.98
N ARG A 201 2.41 5.16 -22.22
CA ARG A 201 3.13 6.41 -22.53
C ARG A 201 2.53 7.59 -21.76
N ASN A 202 1.21 7.76 -21.81
CA ASN A 202 0.52 8.81 -21.07
C ASN A 202 0.76 8.72 -19.55
N ALA A 203 0.67 7.53 -18.98
CA ALA A 203 0.98 7.30 -17.57
C ALA A 203 2.42 7.70 -17.21
N LEU A 204 3.40 7.38 -18.07
CA LEU A 204 4.79 7.78 -17.91
C LEU A 204 4.97 9.31 -17.99
N HIS A 205 4.29 10.00 -18.92
CA HIS A 205 4.33 11.45 -19.02
C HIS A 205 3.73 12.14 -17.79
N LEU A 206 2.61 11.64 -17.27
CA LEU A 206 2.02 12.14 -16.02
C LEU A 206 2.98 11.94 -14.85
N ALA A 207 3.63 10.77 -14.76
CA ALA A 207 4.58 10.47 -13.71
C ALA A 207 5.78 11.43 -13.73
N ARG A 208 6.28 11.81 -14.93
CA ARG A 208 7.35 12.81 -15.07
C ARG A 208 7.00 14.15 -14.42
N GLN A 209 5.73 14.54 -14.47
CA GLN A 209 5.19 15.76 -13.88
C GLN A 209 4.94 15.64 -12.37
N GLY A 210 5.27 14.49 -11.76
CA GLY A 210 5.05 14.22 -10.33
C GLY A 210 3.70 13.60 -10.01
N HIS A 211 2.94 13.17 -11.01
CA HIS A 211 1.61 12.61 -10.86
C HIS A 211 1.54 11.18 -11.40
N ALA A 212 1.47 10.20 -10.50
CA ALA A 212 1.18 8.82 -10.89
C ALA A 212 0.03 8.28 -10.03
N PHE A 213 -0.96 7.69 -10.69
CA PHE A 213 -2.05 6.98 -10.01
C PHE A 213 -1.51 5.75 -9.27
N ASP A 214 -0.64 4.98 -9.92
CA ASP A 214 0.11 3.87 -9.35
C ASP A 214 1.57 3.88 -9.83
N LEU A 215 2.43 4.57 -9.09
CA LEU A 215 3.87 4.62 -9.40
C LEU A 215 4.54 3.24 -9.29
N GLY A 216 4.09 2.40 -8.36
CA GLY A 216 4.66 1.06 -8.15
C GLY A 216 4.36 0.13 -9.32
N GLY A 217 3.10 0.13 -9.78
CA GLY A 217 2.68 -0.57 -10.98
C GLY A 217 3.44 -0.10 -12.22
N LEU A 218 3.58 1.21 -12.40
CA LEU A 218 4.29 1.78 -13.55
C LEU A 218 5.75 1.33 -13.60
N VAL A 219 6.48 1.47 -12.48
CA VAL A 219 7.88 1.02 -12.37
C VAL A 219 8.00 -0.47 -12.62
N SER A 220 7.07 -1.28 -12.10
CA SER A 220 7.06 -2.73 -12.33
C SER A 220 6.83 -3.08 -13.81
N THR A 221 5.88 -2.41 -14.48
CA THR A 221 5.63 -2.58 -15.91
C THR A 221 6.88 -2.24 -16.74
N LEU A 222 7.50 -1.09 -16.48
CA LEU A 222 8.70 -0.65 -17.20
C LEU A 222 9.90 -1.58 -16.96
N THR A 223 10.06 -2.08 -15.73
CA THR A 223 11.14 -3.01 -15.37
C THR A 223 10.98 -4.34 -16.09
N LEU A 224 9.76 -4.89 -16.12
CA LEU A 224 9.45 -6.12 -16.83
C LEU A 224 9.72 -5.98 -18.33
N ASP A 225 9.31 -4.84 -18.91
CA ASP A 225 9.49 -4.56 -20.34
C ASP A 225 10.97 -4.42 -20.70
N ALA A 226 11.75 -3.70 -19.87
CA ALA A 226 13.20 -3.59 -20.02
C ALA A 226 13.89 -4.96 -19.91
N TRP A 227 13.43 -5.81 -18.99
CA TRP A 227 13.93 -7.18 -18.85
C TRP A 227 13.63 -8.03 -20.09
N LEU A 228 12.40 -7.97 -20.62
CA LEU A 228 12.02 -8.68 -21.85
C LEU A 228 12.86 -8.22 -23.04
N GLN A 229 13.04 -6.89 -23.21
CA GLN A 229 13.88 -6.34 -24.28
C GLN A 229 15.33 -6.82 -24.16
N HIS A 230 15.86 -6.89 -22.95
CA HIS A 230 17.21 -7.40 -22.70
C HIS A 230 17.32 -8.90 -23.00
N ALA A 231 16.34 -9.70 -22.56
CA ALA A 231 16.29 -11.13 -22.82
C ALA A 231 16.21 -11.44 -24.33
N ALA A 232 15.38 -10.69 -25.07
CA ALA A 232 15.26 -10.83 -26.52
C ALA A 232 16.57 -10.51 -27.26
N ARG A 233 17.34 -9.52 -26.81
CA ARG A 233 18.64 -9.17 -27.40
C ARG A 233 19.73 -10.21 -27.14
N LYS A 234 19.65 -10.94 -26.03
CA LYS A 234 20.65 -11.97 -25.66
C LYS A 234 20.48 -13.29 -26.41
N GLY A 235 19.38 -13.49 -27.16
CA GLY A 235 19.20 -14.70 -27.95
C GLY A 235 19.02 -15.97 -27.12
N ASP A 236 18.42 -15.88 -25.92
CA ASP A 236 17.91 -17.07 -25.22
C ASP A 236 16.62 -17.53 -25.93
N SER A 237 16.80 -18.11 -27.11
CA SER A 237 15.80 -18.65 -28.05
C SER A 237 14.99 -19.83 -27.48
N ALA A 238 15.07 -20.12 -26.19
CA ALA A 238 14.41 -21.26 -25.57
C ALA A 238 12.96 -20.98 -25.15
N TRP A 239 12.51 -19.72 -25.15
CA TRP A 239 11.22 -19.32 -24.57
C TRP A 239 10.12 -18.95 -25.58
N LEU A 240 10.44 -18.95 -26.88
CA LEU A 240 9.50 -18.60 -27.96
C LEU A 240 9.15 -19.80 -28.86
N SER A 241 9.46 -21.02 -28.44
CA SER A 241 9.02 -22.29 -29.05
C SER A 241 7.94 -22.94 -28.19
#